data_AF-A0A7Y6XRZ4-F1
#
_entry.id   AF-A0A7Y6XRZ4-F1
#
_cell.length_a   1.000
_cell.length_b   1.000
_cell.length_c   1.000
_cell.angle_alpha   90.00
_cell.angle_beta   90.00
_cell.angle_gamma   90.00
#
_symmetry.space_group_name_H-M   'P 1'
#
loop_
_entity.id
_entity.type
_entity.pdbx_description
1 polymer ?
#
loop_
_entity_poly.entity_id
_entity_poly.type
_entity_poly.pdbx_seq_one_letter_code
_entity_poly.pdbx_strand_id
1 'polypeptide(L)'
;MNGPNFFIVGASKSGTTSLYHYLNQHPEIFMCPEKEPSFFINHDVNQPLEFPKDLLSSSFIKRINQSSGDDLLGMDDYLNLFKGAEKEKIIGEASTDYLIFPSAAQAIHDFDPNAKIMVILRNPFDAAYSE
;
A
#
# COMPACT_ATOMS: atom_id res chain seq x y z
N MET A 1 -20.20 3.15 -0.63
CA MET A 1 -19.07 2.57 -1.38
C MET A 1 -18.32 1.66 -0.42
N ASN A 2 -17.93 0.47 -0.85
CA ASN A 2 -17.13 -0.43 -0.03
C ASN A 2 -15.66 -0.07 -0.25
N GLY A 3 -14.93 0.21 0.83
CA GLY A 3 -13.48 0.40 0.78
C GLY A 3 -12.73 -0.93 0.60
N PRO A 4 -11.40 -0.90 0.49
CA PRO A 4 -10.60 -2.10 0.43
C PRO A 4 -10.74 -2.95 1.69
N ASN A 5 -10.80 -4.27 1.51
CA ASN A 5 -10.88 -5.26 2.59
C ASN A 5 -9.72 -6.27 2.51
N PHE A 6 -8.77 -6.04 1.59
CA PHE A 6 -7.60 -6.87 1.36
C PHE A 6 -6.40 -5.99 1.02
N PHE A 7 -5.25 -6.27 1.65
CA PHE A 7 -4.05 -5.44 1.52
C PHE A 7 -2.83 -6.29 1.21
N ILE A 8 -2.14 -5.98 0.11
CA ILE A 8 -0.78 -6.46 -0.15
C ILE A 8 0.18 -5.43 0.44
N VAL A 9 0.73 -5.72 1.62
CA VAL A 9 1.49 -4.73 2.40
C VAL A 9 2.99 -4.75 2.10
N GLY A 10 3.46 -5.68 1.27
CA GLY A 10 4.87 -5.83 0.93
C GLY A 10 5.32 -7.29 0.85
N ALA A 11 6.64 -7.54 0.88
CA ALA A 11 7.73 -6.56 0.88
C ALA A 11 7.98 -5.95 -0.52
N SER A 12 8.69 -4.83 -0.59
CA SER A 12 9.20 -4.34 -1.89
C SER A 12 10.18 -5.34 -2.50
N LYS A 13 10.25 -5.39 -3.84
CA LYS A 13 11.14 -6.30 -4.61
C LYS A 13 10.97 -7.81 -4.36
N SER A 14 9.84 -8.23 -3.79
CA SER A 14 9.50 -9.64 -3.56
C SER A 14 8.50 -10.25 -4.56
N GLY A 15 8.02 -9.46 -5.54
CA GLY A 15 7.08 -9.92 -6.57
C GLY A 15 5.63 -9.47 -6.38
N THR A 16 5.38 -8.45 -5.55
CA THR A 16 4.03 -7.89 -5.31
C THR A 16 3.34 -7.40 -6.59
N THR A 17 4.08 -6.89 -7.58
CA THR A 17 3.53 -6.46 -8.86
C THR A 17 2.95 -7.63 -9.66
N SER A 18 3.66 -8.75 -9.77
CA SER A 18 3.15 -9.94 -10.45
C SER A 18 1.91 -10.50 -9.73
N LEU A 19 1.98 -10.60 -8.41
CA LEU A 19 0.86 -11.02 -7.57
C LEU A 19 -0.38 -10.13 -7.75
N TYR A 20 -0.20 -8.80 -7.74
CA TYR A 20 -1.25 -7.83 -8.02
C TYR A 20 -1.93 -8.13 -9.37
N HIS A 21 -1.14 -8.35 -10.43
CA HIS A 21 -1.68 -8.63 -11.77
C HIS A 21 -2.40 -9.97 -11.85
N TYR A 22 -1.98 -10.99 -11.09
CA TYR A 22 -2.67 -12.28 -11.05
C TYR A 22 -4.00 -12.19 -10.31
N LEU A 23 -4.03 -11.49 -9.17
CA LEU A 23 -5.26 -11.29 -8.40
C LEU A 23 -6.29 -10.47 -9.18
N ASN A 24 -5.84 -9.43 -9.89
CA ASN A 24 -6.72 -8.58 -10.70
C ASN A 24 -7.36 -9.28 -11.91
N GLN A 25 -6.96 -10.52 -12.23
CA GLN A 25 -7.61 -11.33 -13.27
C GLN A 25 -8.80 -12.12 -12.75
N HIS A 26 -8.96 -12.24 -11.43
CA HIS A 26 -10.02 -13.06 -10.85
C HIS A 26 -11.35 -12.29 -10.83
N PRO A 27 -12.47 -12.87 -11.31
CA PRO A 27 -13.75 -12.15 -11.48
C PRO A 27 -14.42 -11.71 -10.18
N GLU A 28 -13.92 -12.16 -9.02
CA GLU A 28 -14.41 -11.77 -7.70
C GLU A 28 -13.45 -10.86 -6.93
N ILE A 29 -12.37 -10.40 -7.58
CA ILE A 29 -11.35 -9.53 -6.99
C ILE A 29 -11.22 -8.26 -7.82
N PHE A 30 -11.41 -7.12 -7.18
CA PHE A 30 -11.10 -5.82 -7.73
C PHE A 30 -9.80 -5.33 -7.08
N MET A 31 -8.76 -5.05 -7.85
CA MET A 31 -7.56 -4.39 -7.31
C MET A 31 -7.59 -2.89 -7.64
N CYS A 32 -7.19 -2.06 -6.68
CA CYS A 32 -7.01 -0.62 -6.84
C CYS A 32 -6.17 -0.32 -8.10
N PRO A 33 -6.71 0.37 -9.13
CA PRO A 33 -6.00 0.61 -10.38
C PRO A 33 -4.70 1.40 -10.20
N GLU A 34 -4.68 2.29 -9.21
CA GLU A 34 -3.49 3.01 -8.79
C GLU A 34 -2.73 2.17 -7.77
N LYS A 35 -1.61 1.57 -8.20
CA LYS A 35 -0.75 0.81 -7.31
C LYS A 35 0.11 1.75 -6.46
N GLU A 36 0.42 1.30 -5.24
CA GLU A 36 1.15 2.05 -4.21
C GLU A 36 0.47 3.36 -3.73
N PRO A 37 -0.86 3.40 -3.43
CA PRO A 37 -1.51 4.61 -2.91
C PRO A 37 -0.88 5.13 -1.62
N SER A 38 -0.35 4.23 -0.80
CA SER A 38 0.44 4.55 0.41
C SER A 38 -0.33 5.44 1.40
N PHE A 39 -1.66 5.27 1.45
CA PHE A 39 -2.57 6.12 2.23
C PHE A 39 -2.38 5.93 3.73
N PHE A 40 -2.22 4.68 4.20
CA PHE A 40 -2.14 4.36 5.62
C PHE A 40 -0.80 4.67 6.29
N ILE A 41 0.10 5.40 5.61
CA ILE A 41 1.37 5.88 6.17
C ILE A 41 1.44 7.41 6.24
N ASN A 42 0.34 8.10 5.90
CA ASN A 42 0.24 9.56 5.96
C ASN A 42 0.62 10.13 7.35
N HIS A 43 0.33 9.40 8.43
CA HIS A 43 0.74 9.82 9.77
C HIS A 43 2.27 9.78 9.96
N ASP A 44 2.93 8.74 9.46
CA ASP A 44 4.38 8.56 9.62
C ASP A 44 5.19 9.59 8.81
N VAL A 45 4.71 9.94 7.61
CA VAL A 45 5.41 10.91 6.73
C VAL A 45 5.28 12.37 7.19
N ASN A 46 4.24 12.68 7.99
CA ASN A 46 4.01 14.02 8.54
C ASN A 46 4.77 14.27 9.85
N GLN A 47 5.36 13.24 10.44
CA GLN A 47 6.21 13.35 11.61
C GLN A 47 7.68 13.45 11.16
N PRO A 48 8.58 14.02 11.98
CA PRO A 48 10.01 13.81 11.79
C PRO A 48 10.26 12.30 11.76
N LEU A 49 10.61 11.77 10.59
CA LEU A 49 10.92 10.35 10.44
C LEU A 49 12.08 10.00 11.38
N GLU A 50 11.78 9.33 12.50
CA GLU A 50 12.79 8.66 13.33
C GLU A 50 13.32 7.40 12.64
N PHE A 51 12.75 7.04 11.49
CA PHE A 51 13.13 5.88 10.69
C PHE A 51 14.36 6.13 9.81
N PRO A 52 15.23 5.11 9.63
CA PRO A 52 16.39 5.21 8.76
C PRO A 52 15.95 5.45 7.30
N LYS A 53 16.14 6.68 6.80
CA LYS A 53 15.76 7.08 5.44
C LYS A 53 16.49 6.27 4.36
N ASP A 54 17.63 5.67 4.69
CA ASP A 54 18.42 4.78 3.84
C ASP A 54 17.73 3.44 3.52
N LEU A 55 16.71 3.05 4.29
CA LEU A 55 15.87 1.89 4.00
C LEU A 55 14.72 2.20 3.03
N LEU A 56 14.50 3.47 2.71
CA LEU A 56 13.46 3.92 1.80
C LEU A 56 14.01 4.03 0.38
N SER A 57 13.21 3.64 -0.62
CA SER A 57 13.61 3.85 -2.00
C SER A 57 13.76 5.35 -2.29
N SER A 58 14.72 5.72 -3.15
CA SER A 58 14.90 7.11 -3.58
C SER A 58 13.62 7.69 -4.20
N SER A 59 12.82 6.85 -4.86
CA SER A 59 11.49 7.19 -5.36
C SER A 59 10.50 7.53 -4.23
N PHE A 60 10.51 6.75 -3.16
CA PHE A 60 9.68 7.00 -1.98
C PHE A 60 10.11 8.28 -1.25
N ILE A 61 11.42 8.48 -1.04
CA ILE A 61 11.98 9.70 -0.44
C ILE A 61 11.64 10.94 -1.27
N LYS A 62 11.70 10.82 -2.61
CA LYS A 62 11.31 11.90 -3.50
C LYS A 62 9.83 12.22 -3.38
N ARG A 63 8.96 11.21 -3.27
CA ARG A 63 7.51 11.38 -3.09
C ARG A 63 7.20 12.12 -1.79
N ILE A 64 7.73 11.66 -0.65
CA ILE A 64 7.49 12.33 0.65
C ILE A 64 8.04 13.77 0.71
N ASN A 65 9.17 14.05 0.04
CA ASN A 65 9.76 15.39 0.03
C ASN A 65 9.07 16.35 -0.95
N GLN A 66 8.26 15.81 -1.89
CA GLN A 66 7.52 16.60 -2.88
C GLN A 66 6.06 16.81 -2.47
N SER A 67 5.53 15.97 -1.58
CA SER A 67 4.23 16.18 -0.96
C SER A 67 4.34 17.30 0.07
N SER A 68 3.82 18.47 -0.29
CA SER A 68 3.37 19.45 0.69
C SER A 68 2.33 18.77 1.58
N GLY A 69 2.14 19.18 2.84
CA GLY A 69 1.10 18.57 3.70
C GLY A 69 -0.32 18.56 3.09
N ASP A 70 -0.57 19.43 2.11
CA ASP A 70 -1.81 19.53 1.33
C ASP A 70 -1.92 18.53 0.15
N ASP A 71 -0.84 17.81 -0.21
CA ASP A 71 -0.78 16.87 -1.35
C ASP A 71 -1.06 15.40 -0.95
N LEU A 72 -1.34 15.13 0.33
CA LEU A 72 -1.68 13.79 0.78
C LEU A 72 -3.12 13.44 0.39
N LEU A 73 -3.35 12.21 -0.09
CA LEU A 73 -4.69 11.73 -0.40
C LEU A 73 -5.61 11.91 0.82
N GLY A 74 -6.72 12.62 0.63
CA GLY A 74 -7.81 12.64 1.59
C GLY A 74 -8.57 11.31 1.58
N MET A 75 -9.37 11.06 2.63
CA MET A 75 -10.18 9.83 2.71
C MET A 75 -11.13 9.68 1.50
N ASP A 76 -11.77 10.76 1.07
CA ASP A 76 -12.67 10.72 -0.07
C ASP A 76 -11.93 10.41 -1.38
N ASP A 77 -10.75 11.01 -1.58
CA ASP A 77 -9.89 10.73 -2.74
C ASP A 77 -9.40 9.28 -2.72
N TYR A 78 -9.05 8.76 -1.54
CA TYR A 78 -8.64 7.38 -1.37
C TYR A 78 -9.78 6.42 -1.70
N LEU A 79 -10.98 6.65 -1.17
CA LEU A 79 -12.14 5.81 -1.47
C LEU A 79 -12.56 5.91 -2.95
N ASN A 80 -12.32 7.04 -3.61
CA ASN A 80 -12.57 7.22 -5.04
C ASN A 80 -11.71 6.31 -5.92
N LEU A 81 -10.54 5.83 -5.44
CA LEU A 81 -9.74 4.84 -6.16
C LEU A 81 -10.47 3.50 -6.35
N PHE A 82 -11.47 3.23 -5.49
CA PHE A 82 -12.22 1.96 -5.47
C PHE A 82 -13.61 2.06 -6.10
N LYS A 83 -13.97 3.21 -6.70
CA LYS A 83 -15.31 3.43 -7.31
C LYS A 83 -15.65 2.45 -8.45
N GLY A 84 -14.65 1.78 -9.01
CA GLY A 84 -14.82 0.78 -10.06
C GLY A 84 -15.20 -0.61 -9.55
N ALA A 85 -15.15 -0.85 -8.23
CA ALA A 85 -15.62 -2.10 -7.64
C ALA A 85 -17.16 -2.11 -7.63
N GLU A 86 -17.76 -3.15 -8.20
CA GLU A 86 -19.21 -3.30 -8.27
C GLU A 86 -19.71 -4.49 -7.47
N LYS A 87 -19.21 -5.69 -7.79
CA LYS A 87 -19.74 -6.97 -7.29
C LYS A 87 -18.67 -7.88 -6.69
N GLU A 88 -17.42 -7.46 -6.78
CA GLU A 88 -16.27 -8.18 -6.29
C GLU A 88 -16.36 -8.33 -4.78
N LYS A 89 -16.00 -9.52 -4.29
CA LYS A 89 -16.03 -9.84 -2.86
C LYS A 89 -14.78 -9.32 -2.16
N ILE A 90 -13.69 -9.25 -2.91
CA ILE A 90 -12.38 -8.79 -2.43
C ILE A 90 -12.07 -7.50 -3.16
N ILE A 91 -11.84 -6.43 -2.40
CA ILE A 91 -11.41 -5.13 -2.90
C ILE A 91 -10.01 -4.93 -2.33
N GLY A 92 -9.03 -5.01 -3.21
CA GLY A 92 -7.62 -5.07 -2.86
C GLY A 92 -6.90 -3.74 -3.04
N GLU A 93 -6.02 -3.42 -2.11
CA GLU A 93 -5.03 -2.35 -2.22
C GLU A 93 -3.62 -2.95 -2.09
N ALA A 94 -2.63 -2.31 -2.73
CA ALA A 94 -1.27 -2.84 -2.77
C ALA A 94 -0.25 -1.71 -2.63
N SER A 95 0.34 -1.60 -1.44
CA SER A 95 1.39 -0.67 -1.06
C SER A 95 2.46 -1.41 -0.28
N THR A 96 3.66 -1.49 -0.85
CA THR A 96 4.75 -2.32 -0.32
C THR A 96 5.48 -1.73 0.87
N ASP A 97 5.26 -0.45 1.12
CA ASP A 97 5.79 0.34 2.22
C ASP A 97 5.02 0.11 3.53
N TYR A 98 3.77 -0.35 3.48
CA TYR A 98 2.99 -0.66 4.68
C TYR A 98 3.69 -1.66 5.62
N LEU A 99 4.49 -2.59 5.10
CA LEU A 99 5.21 -3.56 5.94
C LEU A 99 6.31 -2.91 6.81
N ILE A 100 6.88 -1.77 6.39
CA ILE A 100 8.00 -1.13 7.09
C ILE A 100 7.56 0.06 7.95
N PHE A 101 6.39 0.64 7.69
CA PHE A 101 5.87 1.79 8.42
C PHE A 101 4.99 1.35 9.61
N PRO A 102 5.35 1.72 10.86
CA PRO A 102 4.65 1.22 12.05
C PRO A 102 3.17 1.60 12.13
N SER A 103 2.77 2.76 11.62
CA SER A 103 1.38 3.21 11.73
C SER A 103 0.43 2.42 10.81
N ALA A 104 0.95 1.84 9.72
CA ALA A 104 0.13 1.22 8.67
C ALA A 104 -0.74 0.08 9.20
N ALA A 105 -0.17 -0.82 10.00
CA ALA A 105 -0.90 -1.97 10.52
C ALA A 105 -2.09 -1.55 11.41
N GLN A 106 -1.87 -0.57 12.30
CA GLN A 106 -2.92 -0.06 13.16
C GLN A 106 -3.97 0.72 12.36
N ALA A 107 -3.54 1.55 11.42
CA ALA A 107 -4.45 2.35 10.59
C ALA A 107 -5.33 1.49 9.68
N ILE A 108 -4.79 0.40 9.12
CA ILE A 108 -5.57 -0.58 8.36
C ILE A 108 -6.59 -1.29 9.26
N HIS A 109 -6.18 -1.71 10.47
CA HIS A 109 -7.09 -2.36 11.42
C HIS A 109 -8.22 -1.41 11.86
N ASP A 110 -7.91 -0.14 12.10
CA ASP A 110 -8.91 0.87 12.49
C ASP A 110 -9.87 1.19 11.34
N PHE A 111 -9.40 1.08 10.09
CA PHE A 111 -10.21 1.23 8.89
C PHE A 111 -11.15 0.04 8.65
N ASP A 112 -10.62 -1.18 8.69
CA ASP A 112 -11.39 -2.42 8.62
C ASP A 112 -10.74 -3.51 9.49
N PRO A 113 -11.32 -3.83 10.67
CA PRO A 113 -10.76 -4.84 11.56
C PRO A 113 -10.85 -6.27 11.00
N ASN A 114 -11.61 -6.48 9.92
CA ASN A 114 -11.70 -7.75 9.22
C ASN A 114 -10.84 -7.80 7.96
N ALA A 115 -10.04 -6.77 7.70
CA ALA A 115 -9.15 -6.69 6.55
C ALA A 115 -8.21 -7.90 6.50
N LYS A 116 -8.08 -8.49 5.32
CA LYS A 116 -7.12 -9.58 5.07
C LYS A 116 -5.78 -8.99 4.63
N ILE A 117 -4.71 -9.44 5.27
CA ILE A 117 -3.36 -8.97 4.97
C ILE A 117 -2.59 -10.05 4.23
N MET A 118 -1.94 -9.69 3.13
CA MET A 118 -1.03 -10.54 2.37
C MET A 118 0.38 -9.95 2.39
N VAL A 119 1.33 -10.78 2.81
CA VAL A 119 2.76 -10.48 2.80
C VAL A 119 3.47 -11.51 1.92
N ILE A 120 4.28 -11.02 0.99
CA ILE A 120 5.20 -11.85 0.22
C ILE A 120 6.63 -11.46 0.56
N LEU A 121 7.40 -12.43 1.04
CA LEU A 121 8.79 -12.26 1.42
C LEU A 121 9.72 -12.90 0.40
N ARG A 122 10.92 -12.34 0.27
CA ARG A 122 12.03 -12.86 -0.53
C ARG A 122 13.27 -12.87 0.34
N ASN A 123 14.26 -13.69 -0.01
CA ASN A 123 15.59 -13.60 0.60
C ASN A 123 16.08 -12.13 0.53
N PRO A 124 16.47 -11.54 1.68
CA PRO A 124 16.81 -10.11 1.74
C PRO A 124 17.99 -9.74 0.85
N PHE A 125 18.96 -10.65 0.64
CA PHE A 125 20.06 -10.41 -0.29
C PHE A 125 19.53 -10.29 -1.72
N ASP A 126 18.71 -11.25 -2.16
CA ASP A 126 18.14 -11.24 -3.51
C ASP A 126 17.20 -10.06 -3.74
N ALA A 127 16.50 -9.59 -2.70
CA ALA A 127 15.65 -8.40 -2.77
C ALA A 127 16.49 -7.12 -2.92
N ALA A 128 17.60 -7.00 -2.21
CA ALA A 128 18.50 -5.85 -2.26
C ALA A 128 19.21 -5.71 -3.62
N TYR A 129 19.54 -6.82 -4.30
CA TYR A 129 20.16 -6.82 -5.63
C TYR A 129 19.15 -6.72 -6.79
N SER A 130 17.85 -6.58 -6.51
CA SER A 130 16.81 -6.51 -7.54
C SER A 130 16.57 -5.06 -7.95
N GLU A 131 16.97 -4.68 -9.17
CA GLU A 131 16.68 -3.35 -9.74
C GLU A 131 15.18 -3.11 -10.02
#